data_AF-A0A8S8YWJ8-F1
#
_entry.id   AF-A0A8S8YWJ8-F1
#
_cell.length_a   1.000
_cell.length_b   1.000
_cell.length_c   1.000
_cell.angle_alpha   90.00
_cell.angle_beta   90.00
_cell.angle_gamma   90.00
#
_symmetry.space_group_name_H-M   'P 1'
#
loop_
_entity.id
_entity.type
_entity.pdbx_description
1 polymer ?
#
loop_
_entity_poly.entity_id
_entity_poly.type
_entity_poly.pdbx_seq_one_letter_code
_entity_poly.pdbx_strand_id
1 'polypeptide(L)'
;MNLLSPNGNMYQASTFAGNPISVSAAISSIKTINKMKNKLYSKLERFNLLFSTALDDMATDMKIPHKISISLLLCYKFSSQIRL
;
A
#
# COMPACT_ATOMS: atom_id res chain seq x y z
N MET A 1 4.17 16.42 27.55
CA MET A 1 4.39 15.69 26.30
C MET A 1 4.74 16.70 25.21
N ASN A 2 5.97 17.22 25.22
CA ASN A 2 6.50 18.18 24.25
C ASN A 2 8.02 17.93 24.21
N LEU A 3 8.41 16.84 23.56
CA LEU A 3 9.81 16.43 23.45
C LEU A 3 10.46 16.98 22.18
N LEU A 4 9.66 17.40 21.20
CA LEU A 4 10.10 17.92 19.91
C LEU A 4 10.43 19.42 19.98
N SER A 5 11.55 19.79 19.37
CA SER A 5 11.94 21.19 19.15
C SER A 5 10.82 21.94 18.39
N PRO A 6 10.51 23.20 18.74
CA PRO A 6 11.28 24.10 19.62
C PRO A 6 11.03 23.93 21.13
N ASN A 7 10.02 23.15 21.54
CA ASN A 7 9.59 23.08 22.94
C ASN A 7 10.26 21.95 23.74
N GLY A 8 11.02 21.06 23.09
CA GLY A 8 11.71 19.94 23.73
C GLY A 8 13.06 19.63 23.10
N ASN A 9 13.79 18.72 23.75
CA ASN A 9 15.21 18.47 23.48
C ASN A 9 15.48 17.60 22.24
N MET A 10 14.46 16.98 21.64
CA MET A 10 14.60 16.22 20.40
C MET A 10 14.50 17.15 19.20
N TYR A 11 15.60 17.30 18.46
CA TYR A 11 15.61 18.03 17.21
C TYR A 11 14.91 17.24 16.09
N GLN A 12 13.82 17.79 15.55
CA GLN A 12 13.17 17.31 14.35
C GLN A 12 12.88 18.51 13.46
N ALA A 13 13.60 18.62 12.36
CA ALA A 13 13.40 19.67 11.37
C ALA A 13 13.58 19.12 9.97
N SER A 14 12.87 19.69 9.02
CA SER A 14 13.02 19.37 7.60
C SER A 14 12.43 20.50 6.78
N THR A 15 13.16 20.95 5.75
CA THR A 15 12.81 22.09 4.91
C THR A 15 11.48 21.92 4.19
N PHE A 16 11.10 20.69 3.85
CA PHE A 16 9.88 20.39 3.10
C PHE A 16 8.75 19.80 3.94
N ALA A 17 8.93 19.51 5.24
CA ALA A 17 7.79 19.07 6.05
C ALA A 17 6.80 20.22 6.21
N GLY A 18 5.53 19.93 5.94
CA GLY A 18 4.48 20.94 6.04
C GLY A 18 4.43 21.92 4.88
N ASN A 19 5.17 21.69 3.78
CA ASN A 19 5.07 22.55 2.61
C ASN A 19 3.60 22.59 2.08
N PRO A 20 3.10 23.75 1.65
CA PRO A 20 1.68 23.93 1.35
C PRO A 20 1.19 23.05 0.20
N ILE A 21 2.07 22.68 -0.73
CA ILE A 21 1.76 21.79 -1.85
C ILE A 21 1.48 20.38 -1.34
N SER A 22 2.40 19.81 -0.54
CA SER A 22 2.25 18.48 0.04
C SER A 22 1.06 18.41 1.01
N VAL A 23 0.88 19.44 1.84
CA VAL A 23 -0.24 19.51 2.79
C VAL A 23 -1.58 19.61 2.05
N SER A 24 -1.69 20.46 1.02
CA SER A 24 -2.90 20.57 0.21
C SER A 24 -3.25 19.26 -0.51
N ALA A 25 -2.25 18.63 -1.13
CA ALA A 25 -2.41 17.33 -1.76
C ALA A 25 -2.87 16.26 -0.76
N ALA A 26 -2.21 16.15 0.40
CA ALA A 26 -2.55 15.19 1.44
C ALA A 26 -3.97 15.39 1.98
N ILE A 27 -4.37 16.64 2.27
CA ILE A 27 -5.72 16.95 2.74
C ILE A 27 -6.76 16.57 1.68
N SER A 28 -6.50 16.87 0.41
CA SER A 28 -7.40 16.50 -0.70
C SER A 28 -7.53 14.98 -0.85
N SER A 29 -6.42 14.24 -0.78
CA SER A 29 -6.40 12.78 -0.82
C SER A 29 -7.21 12.17 0.32
N ILE A 30 -6.99 12.61 1.57
CA ILE A 30 -7.73 12.13 2.75
C ILE A 30 -9.22 12.46 2.63
N LYS A 31 -9.57 13.68 2.20
CA LYS A 31 -10.97 14.07 1.99
C LYS A 31 -11.65 13.19 0.94
N THR A 32 -10.93 12.83 -0.12
CA THR A 32 -11.45 11.98 -1.19
C THR A 32 -11.66 10.55 -0.69
N ILE A 33 -10.70 9.99 0.03
CA ILE A 33 -10.82 8.68 0.67
C ILE A 33 -12.02 8.66 1.64
N ASN A 34 -12.16 9.69 2.48
CA ASN A 34 -13.30 9.83 3.40
C ASN A 34 -14.65 9.94 2.69
N LYS A 35 -14.72 10.60 1.53
CA LYS A 35 -15.94 10.64 0.70
C LYS A 35 -16.29 9.26 0.13
N MET A 36 -15.28 8.48 -0.24
CA MET A 36 -15.46 7.14 -0.81
C MET A 36 -15.82 6.07 0.24
N LYS A 37 -15.57 6.35 1.53
CA LYS A 37 -15.91 5.49 2.68
C LYS A 37 -15.47 4.03 2.43
N ASN A 38 -16.33 3.07 2.78
CA ASN A 38 -16.08 1.64 2.68
C ASN A 38 -16.00 1.11 1.24
N LYS A 39 -16.34 1.93 0.23
CA LYS A 39 -16.35 1.47 -1.18
C LYS A 39 -14.95 1.35 -1.77
N LEU A 40 -13.98 2.14 -1.26
CA LEU A 40 -12.63 2.16 -1.80
C LEU A 40 -11.94 0.80 -1.58
N TYR A 41 -11.89 0.34 -0.33
CA TYR A 41 -11.19 -0.90 0.02
C TYR A 41 -11.86 -2.14 -0.57
N SER A 42 -13.21 -2.22 -0.57
CA SER A 42 -13.90 -3.34 -1.22
C SER A 42 -13.67 -3.40 -2.73
N LYS A 43 -13.57 -2.24 -3.40
CA LYS A 43 -13.26 -2.19 -4.83
C LYS A 43 -11.81 -2.61 -5.09
N LEU A 44 -10.88 -2.18 -4.22
CA LEU A 44 -9.48 -2.55 -4.30
C LEU A 44 -9.28 -4.05 -4.10
N GLU A 45 -9.96 -4.64 -3.13
CA GLU A 45 -9.93 -6.08 -2.86
C GLU A 45 -10.46 -6.88 -4.05
N ARG A 46 -11.57 -6.46 -4.66
CA ARG A 46 -12.12 -7.14 -5.84
C ARG A 46 -11.14 -7.11 -7.02
N PHE A 47 -10.49 -5.98 -7.28
CA PHE A 47 -9.49 -5.89 -8.34
C PHE A 47 -8.24 -6.71 -8.03
N ASN A 48 -7.81 -6.70 -6.77
CA ASN A 48 -6.67 -7.48 -6.34
C ASN A 48 -6.93 -8.98 -6.49
N LEU A 49 -8.12 -9.44 -6.09
CA LEU A 49 -8.54 -10.82 -6.27
C LEU A 49 -8.51 -11.20 -7.76
N LEU A 50 -9.20 -10.43 -8.61
CA LEU A 50 -9.22 -10.67 -10.06
C LEU A 50 -7.83 -10.75 -10.69
N PHE A 51 -6.94 -9.83 -10.30
CA PHE A 51 -5.59 -9.78 -10.84
C PHE A 51 -4.74 -10.93 -10.30
N SER A 52 -4.84 -11.24 -9.01
CA SER A 52 -4.12 -12.35 -8.38
C SER A 52 -4.53 -13.70 -8.97
N THR A 53 -5.83 -13.95 -9.19
CA THR A 53 -6.32 -15.19 -9.80
C THR A 53 -5.85 -15.31 -11.24
N ALA A 54 -5.95 -14.24 -12.04
CA ALA A 54 -5.46 -14.28 -13.42
C ALA A 54 -3.94 -14.52 -13.49
N LEU A 55 -3.15 -13.95 -12.57
CA LEU A 55 -1.72 -14.22 -12.48
C LEU A 55 -1.43 -15.67 -12.06
N ASP A 56 -2.17 -16.20 -11.09
CA ASP A 56 -2.03 -17.58 -10.59
C ASP A 56 -2.34 -18.59 -11.69
N ASP A 57 -3.44 -18.36 -12.43
CA ASP A 57 -3.86 -19.18 -13.57
C ASP A 57 -2.77 -19.21 -14.65
N MET A 58 -2.27 -18.03 -15.07
CA MET A 58 -1.21 -17.95 -16.08
C MET A 58 0.10 -18.61 -15.62
N ALA A 59 0.49 -18.41 -14.36
CA ALA A 59 1.74 -18.97 -13.85
C ALA A 59 1.64 -20.50 -13.65
N THR A 60 0.45 -21.00 -13.33
CA THR A 60 0.14 -22.44 -13.26
C THR A 60 0.19 -23.07 -14.66
N ASP A 61 -0.41 -22.43 -15.66
CA ASP A 61 -0.37 -22.88 -17.06
C ASP A 61 1.07 -22.97 -17.59
N MET A 62 1.92 -22.00 -17.22
CA MET A 62 3.33 -21.98 -17.56
C MET A 62 4.21 -22.93 -16.71
N LYS A 63 3.62 -23.67 -15.77
CA LYS A 63 4.30 -24.59 -14.83
C LYS A 63 5.41 -23.92 -14.02
N ILE A 64 5.29 -22.63 -13.74
CA ILE A 64 6.29 -21.91 -12.96
C ILE A 64 5.94 -22.06 -11.47
N PRO A 65 6.88 -22.51 -10.61
CA PRO A 65 6.63 -22.55 -9.18
C PRO A 65 6.53 -21.12 -8.62
N HIS A 66 5.36 -20.75 -8.11
CA HIS A 66 5.05 -19.41 -7.65
C HIS A 66 4.22 -19.42 -6.36
N LYS A 67 4.29 -18.32 -5.59
CA LYS A 67 3.43 -18.10 -4.42
C LYS A 67 2.96 -16.65 -4.41
N ILE A 68 1.65 -16.47 -4.38
CA ILE A 68 1.01 -15.16 -4.31
C ILE A 68 0.55 -14.90 -2.87
N SER A 69 0.89 -13.73 -2.32
CA SER A 69 0.36 -13.26 -1.03
C SER A 69 -0.56 -12.08 -1.28
N ILE A 70 -1.83 -12.23 -0.91
CA ILE A 70 -2.87 -11.21 -1.11
C ILE A 70 -3.00 -10.39 0.18
N SER A 71 -2.63 -9.11 0.09
CA SER A 71 -2.86 -8.04 1.07
C SER A 71 -3.28 -6.78 0.28
N LEU A 72 -3.51 -5.64 0.93
CA LEU A 72 -3.81 -4.39 0.24
C LEU A 72 -2.75 -4.03 -0.83
N LEU A 73 -1.51 -4.46 -0.61
CA LEU A 73 -0.49 -4.60 -1.65
C LEU A 73 -0.39 -6.08 -2.06
N LEU A 74 -0.44 -6.33 -3.37
CA LEU A 74 -0.08 -7.63 -3.91
C LEU A 74 1.44 -7.81 -3.86
N CYS A 75 1.90 -8.91 -3.28
CA CYS A 75 3.31 -9.31 -3.31
C CYS A 75 3.43 -10.66 -4.02
N TYR A 76 4.08 -10.65 -5.19
CA TYR A 76 4.32 -11.84 -6.00
C TYR A 76 5.74 -12.35 -5.78
N LYS A 77 5.90 -13.63 -5.42
CA LYS A 77 7.22 -14.25 -5.20
C LYS A 77 7.37 -15.48 -6.09
N PHE A 78 8.44 -15.48 -6.89
CA PHE A 78 8.91 -16.68 -7.58
C PHE A 78 9.88 -17.44 -6.66
N SER A 79 9.67 -18.73 -6.46
CA SER A 79 10.57 -19.56 -5.64
C SER A 79 10.66 -20.97 -6.22
N SER A 80 11.88 -21.40 -6.52
CA SER A 80 12.21 -22.72 -7.11
C SER A 80 12.16 -23.89 -6.11
N GLN A 81 11.67 -23.67 -4.88
CA GLN A 81 11.67 -24.67 -3.80
C GLN A 81 10.26 -24.81 -3.19
N ILE A 82 9.32 -25.33 -3.97
CA ILE A 82 8.06 -25.86 -3.43
C ILE A 82 8.25 -27.38 -3.29
N ARG A 83 8.79 -27.79 -2.13
CA ARG A 83 8.61 -29.14 -1.58
C ARG A 83 7.65 -28.99 -0.39
N LEU A 84 6.45 -29.54 -0.55
CA LEU A 84 5.71 -30.15 0.55
C LEU A 84 5.93 -31.65 0.43
#